data_AF-A0A843H3E0-F1
#
_entry.id   AF-A0A843H3E0-F1
#
_cell.length_a   1.000
_cell.length_b   1.000
_cell.length_c   1.000
_cell.angle_alpha   90.00
_cell.angle_beta   90.00
_cell.angle_gamma   90.00
#
_symmetry.space_group_name_H-M   'P 1'
#
loop_
_entity.id
_entity.type
_entity.pdbx_description
1 polymer ?
#
loop_
_entity_poly.entity_id
_entity_poly.type
_entity_poly.pdbx_seq_one_letter_code
_entity_poly.pdbx_strand_id
1 'polypeptide(L)'
;MTELSQYKHIDKVDSYFKRDDKKRTITFVGKSLQVHIPKNFETYRLLEITDCVKALGLMTLIIDEKYWCSMNILAKLTMFPSRYEFVIIENNDYIKMDFEHGDIFIGDTQVVQETPIIYAVYSEFITRGKPLYSFTYNDFAKTFDNVKALTGSGLGVDRVIFELIVSHIARNEKDVFTQYRYTDMKDPPKFISLVNMSLAPTTTSSRMCGGYFNEGLSASLLTTSKEEAPFENMIRGIPSAL
;
A
#
# COMPACT_ATOMS: atom_id res chain seq x y z
N MET A 1 17.71 1.97 -0.29
CA MET A 1 17.68 3.23 -1.09
C MET A 1 16.61 3.05 -2.15
N THR A 2 15.40 3.52 -1.84
CA THR A 2 14.24 3.46 -2.72
C THR A 2 14.52 4.28 -4.00
N GLU A 3 14.14 3.79 -5.18
CA GLU A 3 14.31 4.51 -6.46
C GLU A 3 13.70 5.93 -6.48
N LEU A 4 12.86 6.24 -5.49
CA LEU A 4 12.22 7.55 -5.31
C LEU A 4 13.10 8.61 -4.65
N SER A 5 14.26 8.24 -4.07
CA SER A 5 15.12 9.20 -3.37
C SER A 5 15.71 10.29 -4.28
N GLN A 6 15.69 10.07 -5.60
CA GLN A 6 16.11 11.03 -6.61
C GLN A 6 15.03 12.07 -6.96
N TYR A 7 13.78 11.85 -6.56
CA TYR A 7 12.64 12.69 -6.88
C TYR A 7 12.11 13.40 -5.62
N LYS A 8 11.53 14.59 -5.78
CA LYS A 8 10.92 15.36 -4.68
C LYS A 8 9.43 14.99 -4.53
N HIS A 9 9.01 14.63 -3.32
CA HIS A 9 7.60 14.37 -3.03
C HIS A 9 6.74 15.63 -3.20
N ILE A 10 5.57 15.51 -3.84
CA ILE A 10 4.61 16.60 -4.02
C ILE A 10 3.16 16.12 -3.76
N ASP A 11 2.43 16.87 -2.93
CA ASP A 11 1.02 16.57 -2.63
C ASP A 11 0.03 17.22 -3.61
N LYS A 12 0.42 18.37 -4.19
CA LYS A 12 -0.44 19.14 -5.10
C LYS A 12 0.00 18.95 -6.54
N VAL A 13 -0.78 18.17 -7.29
CA VAL A 13 -0.51 17.85 -8.69
C VAL A 13 -1.44 18.56 -9.68
N ASP A 14 -2.44 19.30 -9.20
CA ASP A 14 -3.50 19.91 -10.01
C ASP A 14 -2.97 20.80 -11.15
N SER A 15 -1.81 21.45 -10.98
CA SER A 15 -1.20 22.28 -12.02
C SER A 15 -0.77 21.50 -13.26
N TYR A 16 -0.59 20.18 -13.13
CA TYR A 16 -0.12 19.29 -14.20
C TYR A 16 -1.27 18.59 -14.93
N PHE A 17 -2.50 18.76 -14.47
CA PHE A 17 -3.67 18.09 -15.01
C PHE A 17 -4.76 19.10 -15.36
N LYS A 18 -5.34 18.96 -16.55
CA LYS A 18 -6.47 19.76 -16.98
C LYS A 18 -7.71 18.89 -17.07
N ARG A 19 -8.73 19.28 -16.32
CA ARG A 19 -10.05 18.64 -16.34
C ARG A 19 -10.94 19.29 -17.39
N ASP A 20 -11.55 18.47 -18.23
CA ASP A 20 -12.60 18.88 -19.17
C ASP A 20 -13.93 18.29 -18.69
N ASP A 21 -14.78 19.13 -18.07
CA ASP A 21 -16.07 18.69 -17.53
C ASP A 21 -17.08 18.28 -18.63
N LYS A 22 -16.93 18.79 -19.86
CA LYS A 22 -17.84 18.42 -20.96
C LYS A 22 -17.52 17.03 -21.50
N LYS A 23 -16.23 16.72 -21.61
CA LYS A 23 -15.76 15.41 -22.06
C LYS A 23 -15.62 14.39 -20.93
N ARG A 24 -15.66 14.84 -19.67
CA ARG A 24 -15.39 14.04 -18.46
C ARG A 24 -14.00 13.41 -18.46
N THR A 25 -13.04 14.04 -19.14
CA THR A 25 -11.66 13.57 -19.28
C THR A 25 -10.69 14.41 -18.45
N ILE A 26 -9.58 13.79 -18.05
CA ILE A 26 -8.44 14.50 -17.46
C ILE A 26 -7.25 14.32 -18.39
N THR A 27 -6.69 15.44 -18.83
CA THR A 27 -5.55 15.51 -19.75
C THR A 27 -4.31 15.92 -18.98
N PHE A 28 -3.17 15.31 -19.30
CA PHE A 28 -1.88 15.70 -18.74
C PHE A 28 -1.32 16.93 -19.48
N VAL A 29 -0.87 17.93 -18.73
CA VAL A 29 -0.37 19.22 -19.26
C VAL A 29 1.09 19.47 -18.87
N GLY A 30 1.72 18.57 -18.11
CA GLY A 30 3.15 18.63 -17.83
C GLY A 30 4.02 18.27 -19.05
N LYS A 31 5.33 18.10 -18.84
CA LYS A 31 6.27 17.73 -19.91
C LYS A 31 6.33 16.22 -20.10
N SER A 32 6.47 15.47 -19.01
CA SER A 32 6.46 14.00 -19.03
C SER A 32 5.82 13.45 -17.76
N LEU A 33 5.04 12.38 -17.90
CA LEU A 33 4.45 11.67 -16.78
C LEU A 33 4.73 10.18 -16.94
N GLN A 34 5.33 9.58 -15.90
CA GLN A 34 5.52 8.14 -15.81
C GLN A 34 4.63 7.59 -14.70
N VAL A 35 3.98 6.47 -14.97
CA VAL A 35 3.03 5.85 -14.06
C VAL A 35 3.41 4.40 -13.84
N HIS A 36 3.67 4.03 -12.59
CA HIS A 36 4.05 2.67 -12.22
C HIS A 36 2.88 1.96 -11.53
N ILE A 37 2.46 0.84 -12.11
CA ILE A 37 1.34 0.01 -11.62
C ILE A 37 1.85 -1.41 -11.32
N PRO A 38 1.58 -1.97 -10.14
CA PRO A 38 1.94 -3.34 -9.83
C PRO A 38 1.28 -4.33 -10.79
N LYS A 39 2.07 -5.24 -11.38
CA LYS A 39 1.54 -6.28 -12.27
C LYS A 39 0.65 -7.29 -11.54
N ASN A 40 0.86 -7.48 -10.23
CA ASN A 40 0.04 -8.39 -9.40
C ASN A 40 -1.47 -8.06 -9.45
N PHE A 41 -1.84 -6.83 -9.81
CA PHE A 41 -3.23 -6.43 -10.00
C PHE A 41 -3.93 -7.18 -11.14
N GLU A 42 -3.20 -7.74 -12.11
CA GLU A 42 -3.76 -8.63 -13.15
C GLU A 42 -4.43 -9.86 -12.52
N THR A 43 -3.87 -10.40 -11.43
CA THR A 43 -4.39 -11.61 -10.76
C THR A 43 -5.80 -11.42 -10.22
N TYR A 44 -6.16 -10.19 -9.82
CA TYR A 44 -7.48 -9.84 -9.29
C TYR A 44 -8.37 -9.19 -10.34
N ARG A 45 -7.97 -9.19 -11.63
CA ARG A 45 -8.66 -8.45 -12.72
C ARG A 45 -8.79 -6.95 -12.42
N LEU A 46 -7.80 -6.41 -11.72
CA LEU A 46 -7.68 -4.99 -11.40
C LEU A 46 -6.78 -4.24 -12.40
N LEU A 47 -6.16 -4.97 -13.32
CA LEU A 47 -5.35 -4.46 -14.41
C LEU A 47 -5.72 -5.23 -15.67
N GLU A 48 -6.12 -4.50 -16.71
CA GLU A 48 -6.47 -5.00 -18.04
C GLU A 48 -5.79 -4.11 -19.07
N ILE A 49 -4.97 -4.72 -19.93
CA ILE A 49 -4.26 -4.03 -21.01
C ILE A 49 -4.89 -4.48 -22.32
N THR A 50 -5.56 -3.57 -23.00
CA THR A 50 -6.19 -3.79 -24.31
C THR A 50 -5.80 -2.61 -25.21
N ASP A 51 -6.76 -2.02 -25.94
CA ASP A 51 -6.55 -0.74 -26.66
C ASP A 51 -6.39 0.45 -25.70
N CYS A 52 -6.94 0.31 -24.50
CA CYS A 52 -6.74 1.21 -23.38
C CYS A 52 -6.26 0.42 -22.17
N VAL A 53 -5.58 1.09 -21.24
CA VAL A 53 -5.16 0.47 -19.98
C VAL A 53 -6.21 0.79 -18.93
N LYS A 54 -6.88 -0.25 -18.42
CA LYS A 54 -7.76 -0.14 -17.26
C LYS A 54 -7.04 -0.67 -16.04
N ALA A 55 -6.80 0.18 -15.07
CA ALA A 55 -6.07 -0.22 -13.87
C ALA A 55 -6.66 0.40 -12.61
N LEU A 56 -6.46 -0.27 -11.48
CA LEU A 56 -6.77 0.29 -10.18
C LEU A 56 -5.98 1.58 -9.94
N GLY A 57 -6.65 2.62 -9.45
CA GLY A 57 -6.10 3.93 -9.11
C GLY A 57 -5.09 3.97 -7.95
N LEU A 58 -4.50 2.84 -7.58
CA LEU A 58 -3.38 2.71 -6.66
C LEU A 58 -2.09 2.60 -7.47
N MET A 59 -1.42 3.73 -7.70
CA MET A 59 -0.24 3.78 -8.59
C MET A 59 0.73 4.88 -8.16
N THR A 60 1.96 4.78 -8.63
CA THR A 60 2.99 5.81 -8.40
C THR A 60 3.11 6.68 -9.64
N LEU A 61 3.07 7.99 -9.47
CA LEU A 61 3.23 8.99 -10.51
C LEU A 61 4.60 9.66 -10.36
N ILE A 62 5.36 9.74 -11.45
CA ILE A 62 6.60 10.51 -11.54
C ILE A 62 6.38 11.59 -12.60
N ILE A 63 6.47 12.85 -12.19
CA ILE A 63 6.16 14.02 -13.02
C ILE A 63 7.46 14.77 -13.35
N ASP A 64 7.66 15.06 -14.63
CA ASP A 64 8.79 15.83 -15.19
C ASP A 64 10.17 15.33 -14.72
N GLU A 65 10.30 14.03 -14.42
CA GLU A 65 11.51 13.39 -13.86
C GLU A 65 12.05 14.09 -12.61
N LYS A 66 11.20 14.84 -11.90
CA LYS A 66 11.59 15.69 -10.77
C LYS A 66 10.75 15.43 -9.55
N TYR A 67 9.48 15.15 -9.75
CA TYR A 67 8.51 15.00 -8.67
C TYR A 67 7.94 13.59 -8.65
N TRP A 68 7.58 13.13 -7.47
CA TRP A 68 6.82 11.89 -7.32
C TRP A 68 5.63 12.09 -6.39
N CYS A 69 4.57 11.32 -6.65
CA CYS A 69 3.33 11.31 -5.87
C CYS A 69 2.71 9.91 -5.94
N SER A 70 2.04 9.48 -4.88
CA SER A 70 1.23 8.25 -4.88
C SER A 70 -0.24 8.60 -5.11
N MET A 71 -0.84 8.03 -6.14
CA MET A 71 -2.28 8.13 -6.35
C MET A 71 -2.98 7.04 -5.55
N ASN A 72 -4.00 7.43 -4.79
CA ASN A 72 -4.72 6.56 -3.87
C ASN A 72 -6.24 6.62 -4.15
N ILE A 73 -6.66 5.98 -5.24
CA ILE A 73 -8.06 5.90 -5.66
C ILE A 73 -8.46 4.43 -5.79
N LEU A 74 -9.40 3.98 -4.94
CA LEU A 74 -9.96 2.63 -4.96
C LEU A 74 -11.03 2.44 -6.06
N ALA A 75 -10.68 2.76 -7.30
CA ALA A 75 -11.52 2.56 -8.47
C ALA A 75 -10.67 2.22 -9.69
N LYS A 76 -11.27 1.52 -10.67
CA LYS A 76 -10.60 1.25 -11.96
C LYS A 76 -10.68 2.50 -12.83
N LEU A 77 -9.53 2.97 -13.27
CA LEU A 77 -9.36 4.11 -14.15
C LEU A 77 -9.01 3.62 -15.54
N THR A 78 -9.63 4.23 -16.55
CA THR A 78 -9.29 4.00 -17.96
C THR A 78 -8.28 5.07 -18.38
N MET A 79 -7.13 4.63 -18.88
CA MET A 79 -6.00 5.49 -19.23
C MET A 79 -5.50 5.17 -20.64
N PHE A 80 -4.95 6.17 -21.31
CA PHE A 80 -4.43 6.08 -22.68
C PHE A 80 -2.97 6.50 -22.73
N PRO A 81 -2.03 5.61 -22.33
CA PRO A 81 -0.62 5.93 -22.37
C PRO A 81 -0.09 5.92 -23.80
N SER A 82 0.91 6.77 -24.07
CA SER A 82 1.63 6.79 -25.34
C SER A 82 2.54 5.57 -25.50
N ARG A 83 3.16 5.13 -24.40
CA ARG A 83 4.00 3.92 -24.36
C ARG A 83 3.78 3.18 -23.05
N TYR A 84 3.95 1.86 -23.08
CA TYR A 84 4.10 1.08 -21.87
C TYR A 84 5.26 0.09 -21.98
N GLU A 85 5.88 -0.21 -20.84
CA GLU A 85 6.96 -1.18 -20.71
C GLU A 85 6.84 -1.92 -19.37
N PHE A 86 7.38 -3.14 -19.30
CA PHE A 86 7.48 -3.88 -18.05
C PHE A 86 8.82 -3.58 -17.38
N VAL A 87 8.78 -3.21 -16.10
CA VAL A 87 9.96 -2.87 -15.31
C VAL A 87 9.93 -3.61 -13.98
N ILE A 88 11.10 -3.98 -13.47
CA ILE A 88 11.24 -4.60 -12.15
C ILE A 88 11.71 -3.52 -11.19
N ILE A 89 10.90 -3.21 -10.17
CA ILE A 89 11.20 -2.23 -9.13
C ILE A 89 11.17 -2.95 -7.79
N GLU A 90 12.26 -2.88 -7.02
CA GLU A 90 12.39 -3.52 -5.70
C GLU A 90 11.99 -5.02 -5.71
N ASN A 91 12.43 -5.76 -6.74
CA ASN A 91 12.12 -7.18 -6.98
C ASN A 91 10.64 -7.51 -7.24
N ASN A 92 9.82 -6.51 -7.58
CA ASN A 92 8.43 -6.72 -7.99
C ASN A 92 8.22 -6.24 -9.42
N ASP A 93 7.35 -6.93 -10.15
CA ASP A 93 7.01 -6.58 -11.52
C ASP A 93 6.02 -5.41 -11.54
N TYR A 94 6.36 -4.37 -12.28
CA TYR A 94 5.52 -3.21 -12.54
C TYR A 94 5.33 -3.02 -14.04
N ILE A 95 4.22 -2.38 -14.38
CA ILE A 95 3.97 -1.80 -15.68
C ILE A 95 4.26 -0.32 -15.55
N LYS A 96 5.21 0.16 -16.34
CA LYS A 96 5.50 1.57 -16.50
C LYS A 96 4.79 2.08 -17.74
N MET A 97 4.01 3.13 -17.56
CA MET A 97 3.30 3.82 -18.63
C MET A 97 3.83 5.24 -18.75
N ASP A 98 4.17 5.64 -19.96
CA ASP A 98 4.65 6.98 -20.28
C ASP A 98 3.53 7.77 -20.96
N PHE A 99 3.29 9.00 -20.47
CA PHE A 99 2.35 9.96 -21.00
C PHE A 99 3.08 11.24 -21.43
N GLU A 100 2.75 11.72 -22.62
CA GLU A 100 3.24 12.96 -23.20
C GLU A 100 2.26 14.12 -22.95
N HIS A 101 2.75 15.33 -23.22
CA HIS A 101 1.93 16.53 -23.11
C HIS A 101 0.68 16.45 -24.01
N GLY A 102 -0.50 16.60 -23.42
CA GLY A 102 -1.77 16.54 -24.14
C GLY A 102 -2.43 15.16 -24.15
N ASP A 103 -1.79 14.13 -23.60
CA ASP A 103 -2.37 12.79 -23.50
C ASP A 103 -3.54 12.73 -22.51
N ILE A 104 -4.50 11.87 -22.81
CA ILE A 104 -5.64 11.59 -21.93
C ILE A 104 -5.17 10.66 -20.81
N PHE A 105 -4.91 11.25 -19.65
CA PHE A 105 -4.55 10.50 -18.46
C PHE A 105 -5.75 9.70 -17.94
N ILE A 106 -6.91 10.33 -17.71
CA ILE A 106 -8.14 9.64 -17.30
C ILE A 106 -9.22 9.86 -18.36
N GLY A 107 -9.68 8.75 -18.95
CA GLY A 107 -10.67 8.73 -20.02
C GLY A 107 -12.11 9.01 -19.59
N ASP A 108 -12.46 8.69 -18.35
CA ASP A 108 -13.75 9.05 -17.77
C ASP A 108 -13.59 9.27 -16.26
N THR A 109 -14.09 10.41 -15.78
CA THR A 109 -14.18 10.73 -14.35
C THR A 109 -15.28 9.96 -13.63
N GLN A 110 -16.22 9.36 -14.36
CA GLN A 110 -17.20 8.44 -13.81
C GLN A 110 -16.65 7.02 -13.80
N VAL A 111 -16.52 6.47 -12.60
CA VAL A 111 -15.98 5.14 -12.37
C VAL A 111 -17.07 4.19 -11.89
N VAL A 112 -16.96 2.93 -12.27
CA VAL A 112 -17.88 1.88 -11.79
C VAL A 112 -17.51 1.51 -10.37
N GLN A 113 -18.53 1.49 -9.49
CA GLN A 113 -18.37 1.05 -8.11
C GLN A 113 -18.30 -0.47 -8.05
N GLU A 114 -17.15 -1.01 -7.64
CA GLU A 114 -16.93 -2.44 -7.53
C GLU A 114 -16.47 -2.81 -6.12
N THR A 115 -17.31 -3.54 -5.39
CA THR A 115 -17.01 -4.04 -4.04
C THR A 115 -15.80 -5.01 -3.98
N PRO A 116 -15.54 -5.89 -4.98
CA PRO A 116 -14.40 -6.80 -4.93
C PRO A 116 -13.02 -6.13 -4.85
N ILE A 117 -12.90 -4.86 -5.24
CA ILE A 117 -11.66 -4.07 -5.16
C ILE A 117 -11.15 -4.03 -3.72
N ILE A 118 -12.07 -3.85 -2.76
CA ILE A 118 -11.74 -3.75 -1.33
C ILE A 118 -10.98 -5.00 -0.87
N TYR A 119 -11.51 -6.18 -1.20
CA TYR A 119 -10.93 -7.46 -0.81
C TYR A 119 -9.56 -7.68 -1.45
N ALA A 120 -9.43 -7.36 -2.74
CA ALA A 120 -8.17 -7.51 -3.46
C ALA A 120 -7.06 -6.61 -2.87
N VAL A 121 -7.36 -5.36 -2.57
CA VAL A 121 -6.40 -4.42 -1.95
C VAL A 121 -6.05 -4.85 -0.54
N TYR A 122 -7.03 -5.27 0.26
CA TYR A 122 -6.78 -5.81 1.60
C TYR A 122 -5.86 -7.04 1.55
N SER A 123 -6.12 -7.98 0.62
CA SER A 123 -5.32 -9.19 0.42
C SER A 123 -3.87 -8.89 0.03
N GLU A 124 -3.64 -7.99 -0.92
CA GLU A 124 -2.28 -7.66 -1.37
C GLU A 124 -1.51 -6.81 -0.36
N PHE A 125 -2.12 -5.73 0.15
CA PHE A 125 -1.37 -4.76 0.93
C PHE A 125 -1.26 -5.15 2.40
N ILE A 126 -2.34 -5.66 3.00
CA ILE A 126 -2.39 -5.99 4.43
C ILE A 126 -2.01 -7.46 4.64
N THR A 127 -2.72 -8.39 4.01
CA THR A 127 -2.48 -9.82 4.23
C THR A 127 -1.10 -10.23 3.74
N ARG A 128 -0.72 -9.90 2.51
CA ARG A 128 0.58 -10.25 1.94
C ARG A 128 1.71 -9.28 2.28
N GLY A 129 1.39 -8.10 2.81
CA GLY A 129 2.39 -7.10 3.19
C GLY A 129 3.17 -6.55 1.99
N LYS A 130 2.52 -6.43 0.82
CA LYS A 130 3.12 -5.91 -0.41
C LYS A 130 2.47 -4.57 -0.81
N PRO A 131 2.62 -3.50 -0.01
CA PRO A 131 2.16 -2.18 -0.42
C PRO A 131 3.01 -1.65 -1.58
N LEU A 132 2.54 -0.56 -2.20
CA LEU A 132 3.33 0.17 -3.20
C LEU A 132 4.63 0.69 -2.57
N TYR A 133 5.73 0.61 -3.31
CA TYR A 133 7.04 1.11 -2.87
C TYR A 133 7.03 2.63 -2.58
N SER A 134 6.07 3.36 -3.14
CA SER A 134 5.88 4.80 -2.90
C SER A 134 5.06 5.14 -1.67
N PHE A 135 4.43 4.15 -1.01
CA PHE A 135 3.57 4.43 0.13
C PHE A 135 4.38 4.86 1.35
N THR A 136 4.09 6.07 1.83
CA THR A 136 4.53 6.50 3.15
C THR A 136 3.65 5.86 4.23
N TYR A 137 4.11 5.91 5.49
CA TYR A 137 3.33 5.46 6.65
C TYR A 137 1.92 6.08 6.70
N ASN A 138 1.82 7.36 6.36
CA ASN A 138 0.55 8.11 6.42
C ASN A 138 -0.34 7.84 5.21
N ASP A 139 0.24 7.67 4.01
CA ASP A 139 -0.54 7.42 2.80
C ASP A 139 -1.18 6.04 2.85
N PHE A 140 -0.45 5.05 3.39
CA PHE A 140 -0.99 3.72 3.53
C PHE A 140 -2.21 3.70 4.47
N ALA A 141 -2.15 4.41 5.59
CA ALA A 141 -3.26 4.54 6.53
C ALA A 141 -4.51 5.19 5.90
N LYS A 142 -4.34 6.13 4.96
CA LYS A 142 -5.43 6.84 4.29
C LYS A 142 -6.07 6.08 3.12
N THR A 143 -5.53 4.91 2.75
CA THR A 143 -5.97 4.13 1.56
C THR A 143 -7.46 3.80 1.57
N PHE A 144 -8.02 3.57 2.75
CA PHE A 144 -9.42 3.14 2.87
C PHE A 144 -10.38 4.26 3.28
N ASP A 145 -9.91 5.52 3.43
CA ASP A 145 -10.75 6.63 3.92
C ASP A 145 -11.98 6.87 3.01
N ASN A 146 -11.79 6.77 1.69
CA ASN A 146 -12.84 7.04 0.70
C ASN A 146 -13.51 5.77 0.14
N VAL A 147 -13.31 4.61 0.78
CA VAL A 147 -13.73 3.31 0.22
C VAL A 147 -15.24 3.25 -0.05
N LYS A 148 -16.07 3.76 0.87
CA LYS A 148 -17.53 3.73 0.76
C LYS A 148 -18.02 4.55 -0.44
N ALA A 149 -17.40 5.70 -0.69
CA ALA A 149 -17.76 6.57 -1.80
C ALA A 149 -17.35 5.97 -3.16
N LEU A 150 -16.22 5.28 -3.22
CA LEU A 150 -15.63 4.78 -4.47
C LEU A 150 -16.10 3.38 -4.87
N THR A 151 -16.45 2.52 -3.91
CA THR A 151 -16.77 1.11 -4.17
C THR A 151 -18.23 0.76 -3.88
N GLY A 152 -19.02 1.72 -3.39
CA GLY A 152 -20.42 1.54 -3.01
C GLY A 152 -20.63 0.77 -1.69
N SER A 153 -19.59 0.09 -1.22
CA SER A 153 -19.59 -0.71 0.01
C SER A 153 -18.56 -0.18 0.99
N GLY A 154 -18.95 -0.09 2.26
CA GLY A 154 -18.02 0.25 3.34
C GLY A 154 -17.36 -1.01 3.90
N LEU A 155 -16.17 -0.83 4.47
CA LEU A 155 -15.53 -1.87 5.30
C LEU A 155 -16.21 -2.05 6.67
N GLY A 156 -17.12 -1.13 7.05
CA GLY A 156 -17.84 -1.18 8.32
C GLY A 156 -16.96 -0.95 9.55
N VAL A 157 -15.74 -0.45 9.36
CA VAL A 157 -14.78 -0.17 10.44
C VAL A 157 -14.28 1.27 10.33
N ASP A 158 -13.98 1.85 11.48
CA ASP A 158 -13.41 3.19 11.56
C ASP A 158 -11.96 3.22 11.07
N ARG A 159 -11.55 4.39 10.57
CA ARG A 159 -10.16 4.66 10.15
C ARG A 159 -9.13 4.28 11.22
N VAL A 160 -9.46 4.47 12.49
CA VAL A 160 -8.59 4.13 13.63
C VAL A 160 -8.17 2.66 13.61
N ILE A 161 -9.04 1.76 13.17
CA ILE A 161 -8.73 0.32 13.07
C ILE A 161 -7.68 0.08 11.99
N PHE A 162 -7.78 0.74 10.84
CA PHE A 162 -6.76 0.64 9.79
C PHE A 162 -5.43 1.24 10.21
N GLU A 163 -5.45 2.39 10.90
CA GLU A 163 -4.24 3.00 11.47
C GLU A 163 -3.55 2.05 12.46
N LEU A 164 -4.31 1.33 13.29
CA LEU A 164 -3.77 0.31 14.19
C LEU A 164 -3.16 -0.88 13.43
N ILE A 165 -3.83 -1.37 12.38
CA ILE A 165 -3.29 -2.46 11.54
C ILE A 165 -2.00 -2.02 10.86
N VAL A 166 -1.99 -0.84 10.22
CA VAL A 166 -0.81 -0.28 9.55
C VAL A 166 0.33 -0.09 10.55
N SER A 167 0.04 0.44 11.74
CA SER A 167 1.00 0.57 12.84
C SER A 167 1.58 -0.79 13.27
N HIS A 168 0.73 -1.82 13.30
CA HIS A 168 1.12 -3.18 13.67
C HIS A 168 1.94 -3.91 12.61
N ILE A 169 1.83 -3.57 11.32
CA ILE A 169 2.62 -4.19 10.24
C ILE A 169 3.82 -3.34 9.80
N ALA A 170 3.91 -2.08 10.23
CA ALA A 170 5.07 -1.25 10.01
C ALA A 170 6.23 -1.63 10.95
N ARG A 171 7.40 -1.90 10.40
CA ARG A 171 8.64 -2.20 11.12
C ARG A 171 9.73 -1.21 10.75
N ASN A 172 10.73 -1.09 11.61
CA ASN A 172 11.95 -0.36 11.28
C ASN A 172 12.71 -1.09 10.16
N GLU A 173 13.24 -0.35 9.18
CA GLU A 173 14.01 -0.91 8.07
C GLU A 173 15.30 -1.61 8.56
N LYS A 174 15.95 -1.02 9.58
CA LYS A 174 17.21 -1.53 10.15
C LYS A 174 16.99 -2.71 11.11
N ASP A 175 15.83 -2.73 11.78
CA ASP A 175 15.47 -3.77 12.72
C ASP A 175 14.00 -4.17 12.56
N VAL A 176 13.78 -5.29 11.88
CA VAL A 176 12.43 -5.80 11.58
C VAL A 176 11.68 -6.31 12.81
N PHE A 177 12.32 -6.43 13.97
CA PHE A 177 11.66 -6.83 15.21
C PHE A 177 11.05 -5.64 15.95
N THR A 178 11.57 -4.44 15.71
CA THR A 178 11.07 -3.21 16.32
C THR A 178 9.93 -2.63 15.48
N GLN A 179 8.78 -2.39 16.12
CA GLN A 179 7.65 -1.72 15.49
C GLN A 179 8.01 -0.27 15.17
N TYR A 180 7.61 0.21 13.99
CA TYR A 180 7.97 1.54 13.51
C TYR A 180 7.58 2.66 14.49
N ARG A 181 6.44 2.49 15.18
CA ARG A 181 5.92 3.47 16.16
C ARG A 181 6.77 3.70 17.40
N TYR A 182 7.70 2.79 17.70
CA TYR A 182 8.63 2.92 18.83
C TYR A 182 9.95 3.55 18.42
N THR A 183 10.08 4.00 17.17
CA THR A 183 11.27 4.68 16.66
C THR A 183 11.00 6.18 16.46
N ASP A 184 12.03 6.93 16.09
CA ASP A 184 11.96 8.36 15.74
C ASP A 184 11.08 8.66 14.50
N MET A 185 10.59 7.64 13.80
CA MET A 185 9.76 7.74 12.57
C MET A 185 10.36 8.62 11.45
N LYS A 186 11.70 8.71 11.39
CA LYS A 186 12.42 9.51 10.38
C LYS A 186 12.76 8.73 9.11
N ASP A 187 13.13 7.46 9.27
CA ASP A 187 13.46 6.56 8.17
C ASP A 187 12.17 5.90 7.64
N PRO A 188 12.04 5.57 6.34
CA PRO A 188 10.83 4.92 5.84
C PRO A 188 10.60 3.55 6.51
N PRO A 189 9.34 3.19 6.83
CA PRO A 189 9.04 1.89 7.41
C PRO A 189 9.19 0.77 6.39
N LYS A 190 9.56 -0.42 6.86
CA LYS A 190 9.38 -1.67 6.12
C LYS A 190 8.07 -2.31 6.52
N PHE A 191 7.20 -2.58 5.56
CA PHE A 191 5.94 -3.28 5.82
C PHE A 191 6.15 -4.80 5.78
N ILE A 192 5.56 -5.48 6.76
CA ILE A 192 5.51 -6.94 6.81
C ILE A 192 4.10 -7.45 6.53
N SER A 193 3.99 -8.72 6.14
CA SER A 193 2.71 -9.41 6.03
C SER A 193 2.03 -9.54 7.40
N LEU A 194 0.72 -9.27 7.46
CA LEU A 194 -0.07 -9.46 8.68
C LEU A 194 -0.10 -10.94 9.13
N VAL A 195 0.00 -11.89 8.19
CA VAL A 195 0.00 -13.33 8.50
C VAL A 195 1.40 -13.88 8.80
N ASN A 196 2.43 -13.02 8.86
CA ASN A 196 3.78 -13.45 9.19
C ASN A 196 3.86 -13.87 10.67
N MET A 197 3.80 -15.19 10.92
CA MET A 197 3.82 -15.76 12.28
C MET A 197 5.10 -15.46 13.07
N SER A 198 6.19 -15.14 12.39
CA SER A 198 7.46 -14.83 13.06
C SER A 198 7.52 -13.42 13.61
N LEU A 199 6.90 -12.46 12.91
CA LEU A 199 7.06 -11.02 13.18
C LEU A 199 5.76 -10.30 13.57
N ALA A 200 4.60 -10.88 13.27
CA ALA A 200 3.31 -10.30 13.65
C ALA A 200 3.02 -10.48 15.15
N PRO A 201 3.16 -11.68 15.76
CA PRO A 201 2.84 -11.83 17.17
C PRO A 201 3.94 -11.20 18.05
N THR A 202 3.50 -10.40 19.01
CA THR A 202 4.38 -9.60 19.90
C THR A 202 4.84 -10.36 21.15
N THR A 203 4.13 -11.41 21.55
CA THR A 203 4.43 -12.21 22.75
C THR A 203 4.83 -13.64 22.38
N THR A 204 5.57 -14.29 23.28
CA THR A 204 6.05 -15.64 23.05
C THR A 204 4.88 -16.63 23.03
N SER A 205 3.94 -16.50 23.96
CA SER A 205 2.71 -17.30 23.97
C SER A 205 1.88 -17.14 22.68
N SER A 206 1.71 -15.93 22.14
CA SER A 206 0.93 -15.75 20.91
C SER A 206 1.60 -16.37 19.68
N ARG A 207 2.93 -16.46 19.62
CA ARG A 207 3.63 -17.18 18.54
C ARG A 207 3.40 -18.68 18.64
N MET A 208 3.41 -19.23 19.85
CA MET A 208 3.23 -20.66 20.10
C MET A 208 1.79 -21.14 19.93
N CYS A 209 0.79 -20.32 20.24
CA CYS A 209 -0.63 -20.69 20.17
C CYS A 209 -1.22 -20.63 18.74
N GLY A 210 -0.44 -20.25 17.72
CA GLY A 210 -0.92 -20.15 16.34
C GLY A 210 -0.97 -21.48 15.59
N GLY A 211 -1.64 -21.50 14.43
CA GLY A 211 -1.79 -22.69 13.59
C GLY A 211 -0.49 -23.22 12.96
N TYR A 212 0.58 -22.42 12.96
CA TYR A 212 1.90 -22.77 12.43
C TYR A 212 2.92 -22.93 13.56
N PHE A 213 2.72 -23.94 14.41
CA PHE A 213 3.52 -24.17 15.63
C PHE A 213 5.03 -24.23 15.37
N ASN A 214 5.48 -24.90 14.31
CA ASN A 214 6.91 -25.02 13.98
C ASN A 214 7.57 -23.68 13.63
N GLU A 215 6.86 -22.81 12.90
CA GLU A 215 7.33 -21.46 12.58
C GLU A 215 7.31 -20.58 13.83
N GLY A 216 6.24 -20.67 14.61
CA GLY A 216 6.09 -19.96 15.88
C GLY A 216 7.17 -20.33 16.90
N LEU A 217 7.55 -21.61 16.99
CA LEU A 217 8.63 -22.10 17.84
C LEU A 217 9.98 -21.52 17.39
N SER A 218 10.29 -21.60 16.10
CA SER A 218 11.54 -21.07 15.53
C SER A 218 11.66 -19.56 15.76
N ALA A 219 10.58 -18.81 15.53
CA ALA A 219 10.52 -17.38 15.77
C ALA A 219 10.66 -17.01 17.27
N SER A 220 10.08 -17.81 18.16
CA SER A 220 10.18 -17.62 19.61
C SER A 220 11.61 -17.82 20.11
N LEU A 221 12.37 -18.74 19.50
CA LEU A 221 13.79 -18.94 19.80
C LEU A 221 14.66 -17.78 19.29
N LEU A 222 14.33 -17.23 18.11
CA LEU A 222 15.09 -16.11 17.52
C LEU A 222 14.80 -14.77 18.21
N THR A 223 13.61 -14.60 18.78
CA THR A 223 13.18 -13.32 19.35
C THR A 223 12.53 -13.53 20.70
N THR A 224 13.31 -13.45 21.78
CA THR A 224 12.75 -13.52 23.13
C THR A 224 12.03 -12.22 23.47
N SER A 225 10.75 -12.29 23.89
CA SER A 225 10.09 -11.09 24.41
C SER A 225 10.76 -10.70 25.73
N LYS A 226 11.36 -9.50 25.76
CA LYS A 226 12.05 -8.97 26.94
C LYS A 226 11.10 -8.38 27.97
N GLU A 227 9.90 -7.99 27.53
CA GLU A 227 8.84 -7.45 28.38
C GLU A 227 7.76 -8.51 28.59
N GLU A 228 7.36 -8.67 29.85
CA GLU A 228 6.27 -9.55 30.23
C GLU A 228 4.94 -8.85 29.93
N ALA A 229 4.20 -9.35 28.94
CA ALA A 229 2.86 -8.86 28.71
C ALA A 229 1.95 -9.30 29.88
N PRO A 230 1.10 -8.42 30.44
CA PRO A 230 0.23 -8.77 31.59
C PRO A 230 -0.63 -10.01 31.35
N PHE A 231 -1.12 -10.19 30.12
CA PHE A 231 -1.86 -11.38 29.70
C PHE A 231 -1.01 -12.65 29.69
N GLU A 232 0.27 -12.54 29.33
CA GLU A 232 1.20 -13.67 29.29
C GLU A 232 1.55 -14.14 30.71
N ASN A 233 1.67 -13.21 31.66
CA ASN A 233 1.84 -13.52 33.08
C ASN A 233 0.61 -14.23 33.66
N MET A 234 -0.60 -13.83 33.26
CA MET A 234 -1.83 -14.52 33.64
C MET A 234 -1.84 -15.98 33.17
N ILE A 235 -1.47 -16.26 31.91
CA ILE A 235 -1.37 -17.63 31.38
C ILE A 235 -0.29 -18.44 32.09
N ARG A 236 0.85 -17.81 32.40
CA ARG A 236 1.97 -18.44 33.10
C ARG A 236 1.71 -18.67 34.58
N GLY A 237 0.57 -18.19 35.11
CA GLY A 237 0.24 -18.27 36.53
C GLY A 237 1.17 -17.43 37.42
N ILE A 238 1.87 -16.44 36.84
CA ILE A 238 2.69 -15.50 37.58
C ILE A 238 1.73 -14.48 38.18
N PRO A 239 1.66 -14.35 39.52
CA PRO A 239 0.79 -13.36 40.15
C PRO A 239 1.22 -11.97 39.66
N SER A 240 0.34 -11.30 38.93
CA SER A 240 0.51 -9.88 38.65
C SER A 240 0.48 -9.16 39.99
N ALA A 241 1.60 -8.56 40.40
CA ALA A 241 1.60 -7.63 41.52
C ALA A 241 0.55 -6.54 41.21
N LEU A 242 -0.48 -6.47 42.06
CA LEU A 242 -1.42 -5.35 42.15
C LEU A 242 -0.64 -4.03 42.29
#